data_AF-A0A2U9IV61-F1
#
_entry.id   AF-A0A2U9IV61-F1
#
_cell.length_a   1.000
_cell.length_b   1.000
_cell.length_c   1.000
_cell.angle_alpha   90.00
_cell.angle_beta   90.00
_cell.angle_gamma   90.00
#
_symmetry.space_group_name_H-M   'P 1'
#
loop_
_entity.id
_entity.type
_entity.pdbx_description
1 polymer ?
#
loop_
_entity_poly.entity_id
_entity_poly.type
_entity_poly.pdbx_seq_one_letter_code
_entity_poly.pdbx_strand_id
1 'polypeptide(L)' 'MDKNCVIKSGYETCVEICGRLICDEATVKDYAEICERCNKGDKRACLTLYSRYGCWSSSGWWL' A
#
# COMPACT_ATOMS: atom_id res chain seq x y z
N MET A 1 9.27 -11.20 -0.71
CA MET A 1 8.63 -9.96 -0.26
C MET A 1 7.21 -10.30 0.14
N ASP A 2 6.89 -10.11 1.41
CA ASP A 2 5.55 -10.30 1.94
C ASP A 2 4.60 -9.34 1.22
N LYS A 3 3.54 -9.86 0.60
CA LYS A 3 2.56 -9.09 -0.18
C LYS A 3 1.57 -8.32 0.71
N ASN A 4 1.96 -8.04 1.94
CA ASN A 4 1.08 -7.45 2.93
C ASN A 4 1.07 -5.94 2.74
N CYS A 5 -0.07 -5.43 2.25
CA CYS A 5 -0.33 -4.01 2.03
C CYS A 5 -0.41 -3.21 3.33
N VAL A 6 -0.59 -3.90 4.46
CA VAL A 6 -0.70 -3.34 5.80
C VAL A 6 0.31 -3.99 6.73
N ILE A 7 0.75 -3.23 7.72
CA ILE A 7 1.67 -3.59 8.78
C ILE A 7 0.90 -3.52 10.09
N LYS A 8 1.00 -4.55 10.93
CA LYS A 8 0.46 -4.50 12.29
C LYS A 8 1.55 -3.98 13.23
N SER A 9 1.29 -2.82 13.86
CA SER A 9 2.15 -2.26 14.90
C SER A 9 1.37 -2.28 16.21
N GLY A 10 1.59 -3.32 17.02
CA GLY A 10 0.81 -3.54 18.25
C GLY A 10 -0.66 -3.83 17.96
N TYR A 11 -1.56 -2.94 18.40
CA TYR A 11 -3.00 -3.02 18.15
C TYR A 11 -3.44 -2.23 16.91
N GLU A 12 -2.55 -1.45 16.32
CA GLU A 12 -2.86 -0.55 15.21
C GLU A 12 -2.47 -1.20 13.88
N THR A 13 -3.32 -0.97 12.87
CA THR A 13 -3.02 -1.33 11.48
C THR A 13 -2.49 -0.10 10.77
N CYS A 14 -1.29 -0.20 10.24
CA CYS A 14 -0.59 0.89 9.58
C CYS A 14 -0.22 0.47 8.16
N VAL A 15 0.19 1.44 7.35
CA VAL A 15 0.74 1.21 6.01
C VAL A 15 2.08 1.90 5.94
N GLU A 16 3.06 1.27 5.28
CA GLU A 16 4.28 1.96 4.91
C GLU A 16 4.09 2.58 3.54
N ILE A 17 4.18 3.90 3.48
CA ILE A 17 4.13 4.69 2.25
C ILE A 17 5.44 5.45 2.16
N CYS A 18 6.28 5.07 1.20
CA CYS A 18 7.57 5.71 0.92
C CYS A 18 8.53 5.71 2.13
N GLY A 19 8.57 4.64 2.90
CA GLY A 19 9.36 4.55 4.13
C GLY A 19 8.80 5.36 5.31
N ARG A 20 7.58 5.90 5.18
CA ARG A 20 6.84 6.51 6.30
C ARG A 20 5.75 5.56 6.74
N LEU A 21 5.72 5.28 8.04
CA LEU A 21 4.64 4.52 8.67
C LEU A 21 3.45 5.45 8.92
N ILE A 22 2.29 5.11 8.38
CA ILE A 22 1.04 5.86 8.54
C ILE A 22 0.00 4.91 9.14
N CYS A 23 -0.51 5.25 10.32
CA CYS A 23 -1.52 4.47 11.05
C CYS A 23 -2.90 5.13 11.04
N ASP A 24 -3.07 6.20 10.25
CA ASP A 24 -4.36 6.86 10.08
C ASP A 24 -5.36 5.91 9.39
N GLU A 25 -6.49 5.63 10.05
CA GLU A 25 -7.45 4.61 9.59
C GLU A 25 -7.97 4.88 8.17
N ALA A 26 -8.27 6.15 7.84
CA ALA A 26 -8.76 6.52 6.53
C ALA A 26 -7.71 6.25 5.44
N THR A 27 -6.46 6.65 5.70
CA THR A 27 -5.33 6.42 4.80
C THR A 27 -5.00 4.94 4.67
N VAL A 28 -4.99 4.20 5.78
CA VAL A 28 -4.72 2.76 5.83
C VAL A 28 -5.76 2.01 5.01
N LYS A 29 -7.05 2.33 5.19
CA LYS A 29 -8.14 1.67 4.46
C LYS A 29 -8.07 1.94 2.95
N ASP A 30 -7.88 3.20 2.56
CA ASP A 30 -7.76 3.58 1.14
C ASP A 30 -6.53 2.94 0.48
N TYR A 31 -5.37 3.03 1.12
CA TYR A 31 -4.13 2.43 0.62
C TYR A 31 -4.24 0.91 0.53
N ALA A 32 -4.77 0.25 1.57
CA ALA A 32 -4.91 -1.20 1.62
C ALA A 32 -5.81 -1.71 0.49
N GLU A 33 -6.97 -1.07 0.26
CA GLU A 33 -7.90 -1.48 -0.80
C GLU A 33 -7.24 -1.40 -2.20
N ILE A 34 -6.59 -0.27 -2.49
CA ILE A 34 -5.93 -0.06 -3.78
C ILE A 34 -4.74 -1.02 -3.94
N CYS A 35 -3.97 -1.22 -2.87
CA CYS A 35 -2.83 -2.12 -2.86
C CYS A 35 -3.26 -3.58 -3.09
N GLU A 36 -4.32 -4.05 -2.43
CA GLU A 36 -4.85 -5.40 -2.62
C GLU A 36 -5.32 -5.62 -4.06
N ARG A 37 -6.05 -4.66 -4.62
CA ARG A 37 -6.51 -4.72 -6.02
C ARG A 37 -5.34 -4.81 -6.98
N CYS A 38 -4.32 -3.99 -6.75
CA CYS A 38 -3.13 -4.07 -7.57
C CYS A 38 -2.37 -5.40 -7.39
N ASN A 39 -2.20 -5.90 -6.16
CA ASN A 39 -1.57 -7.19 -5.89
C ASN A 39 -2.33 -8.36 -6.56
N LYS A 40 -3.63 -8.20 -6.83
CA LYS A 40 -4.48 -9.11 -7.62
C LYS A 40 -4.32 -8.95 -9.14
N GLY A 41 -3.51 -8.00 -9.61
CA GLY A 41 -3.21 -7.77 -11.03
C GLY A 41 -3.97 -6.61 -11.68
N ASP A 42 -4.74 -5.82 -10.93
CA ASP A 42 -5.42 -4.64 -11.46
C ASP A 42 -4.41 -3.50 -11.72
N LYS A 43 -3.94 -3.41 -12.96
CA LYS A 43 -2.98 -2.38 -13.41
C LYS A 43 -3.47 -0.94 -13.13
N ARG A 44 -4.78 -0.68 -13.14
CA ARG A 44 -5.29 0.67 -12.86
C ARG A 44 -5.14 0.99 -11.39
N ALA A 45 -5.41 0.04 -10.50
CA ALA A 45 -5.17 0.22 -9.07
C ALA A 45 -3.69 0.50 -8.79
N CYS A 46 -2.78 -0.20 -9.47
CA CYS A 46 -1.33 0.04 -9.38
C CYS A 46 -0.95 1.48 -9.76
N LEU A 47 -1.49 1.98 -10.88
CA LEU A 47 -1.27 3.35 -11.34
C LEU A 47 -1.89 4.38 -10.38
N THR A 48 -3.09 4.12 -9.85
CA THR A 48 -3.73 4.98 -8.86
C THR A 48 -2.88 5.08 -7.59
N LEU A 49 -2.35 3.96 -7.12
CA LEU A 49 -1.52 3.91 -5.92
C LEU A 49 -0.25 4.73 -6.10
N TYR A 50 0.44 4.54 -7.23
CA TYR A 50 1.61 5.34 -7.59
C TYR A 50 1.29 6.83 -7.77
N SER A 51 0.17 7.16 -8.43
CA SER A 51 -0.24 8.56 -8.67
C SER A 51 -0.62 9.29 -7.37
N ARG A 52 -1.30 8.61 -6.46
CA ARG A 52 -1.81 9.21 -5.22
C ARG A 52 -0.75 9.33 -4.13
N TYR A 53 0.11 8.32 -4.02
CA TYR A 53 1.08 8.22 -2.93
C TYR A 53 2.53 8.42 -3.38
N GLY A 54 2.78 8.52 -4.69
CA GLY A 54 4.10 8.82 -5.27
C GLY A 54 5.10 7.67 -5.21
N CYS A 55 4.76 6.58 -4.53
CA CYS A 55 5.61 5.42 -4.33
C CYS A 55 4.75 4.21 -3.97
N TRP A 56 5.40 3.05 -3.90
CA TRP A 56 4.73 1.82 -3.55
C TRP A 56 5.59 0.99 -2.62
N SER A 57 5.03 0.52 -1.50
CA SER A 57 5.72 -0.42 -0.61
C SER A 57 5.66 -1.88 -1.08
N SER A 58 4.70 -2.24 -1.96
CA SER A 58 4.41 -3.63 -2.29
C SER A 58 4.82 -4.09 -3.69
N SER A 59 5.39 -3.25 -4.54
CA SER A 59 5.81 -3.67 -5.88
C SER A 59 7.29 -3.39 -6.13
N GLY A 60 8.05 -4.48 -6.26
CA GLY A 60 9.29 -4.51 -7.03
C GLY A 60 9.00 -4.32 -8.53
N TRP A 61 8.34 -3.22 -8.91
CA TRP A 61 8.13 -2.83 -10.31
C TRP A 61 9.31 -1.99 -10.81
N TRP A 62 10.50 -2.54 -10.62
CA TRP A 62 11.74 -2.18 -11.31
C TRP A 62 12.57 -3.47 -11.37
N LEU A 63 12.21 -4.37 -12.28
CA LEU A 63 13.01 -5.45 -12.90
C LEU A 63 12.10 -6.34 -13.75
#